data_AF-A0A5C5YFC4-F1
#
_entry.id   AF-A0A5C5YFC4-F1
#
_cell.length_a   1.000
_cell.length_b   1.000
_cell.length_c   1.000
_cell.angle_alpha   90.00
_cell.angle_beta   90.00
_cell.angle_gamma   90.00
#
_symmetry.space_group_name_H-M   'P 1'
#
loop_
_entity.id
_entity.type
_entity.pdbx_description
1 polymer ?
#
loop_
_entity_poly.entity_id
_entity_poly.type
_entity_poly.pdbx_seq_one_letter_code
_entity_poly.pdbx_strand_id
1 'polypeptide(L)'
;MTEELGHSDAYIERILFLKGQPELTLQKTPTLAKSLREMFALDLDDEKEAIDFYTKAARTAYESGDIGSRSLFERIVLDEEGHMGWLELQLDLLERMGESAYISKHMSAPAKANERT
;
A
#
# COMPACT_ATOMS: atom_id res chain seq x y z
N MET A 1 4.09 -1.27 -4.28
CA MET A 1 4.76 -0.41 -5.30
C MET A 1 4.15 -0.58 -6.69
N THR A 2 4.22 -1.74 -7.35
CA THR A 2 3.56 -1.89 -8.68
C THR A 2 2.05 -1.76 -8.58
N GLU A 3 1.47 -2.22 -7.47
CA GLU A 3 0.06 -2.05 -7.13
C GLU A 3 -0.33 -0.58 -6.94
N GLU A 4 0.34 0.15 -6.04
CA GLU A 4 0.12 1.62 -5.86
C GLU A 4 0.22 2.45 -7.14
N LEU A 5 1.18 2.12 -8.02
CA LEU A 5 1.29 2.78 -9.32
C LEU A 5 0.07 2.46 -10.20
N GLY A 6 -0.44 1.23 -10.14
CA GLY A 6 -1.68 0.84 -10.81
C GLY A 6 -2.93 1.52 -10.24
N HIS A 7 -2.98 1.77 -8.93
CA HIS A 7 -4.04 2.60 -8.34
C HIS A 7 -3.97 4.03 -8.84
N SER A 8 -2.77 4.61 -8.87
CA SER A 8 -2.51 5.96 -9.39
C SER A 8 -2.96 6.09 -10.86
N ASP A 9 -2.61 5.11 -11.70
CA ASP A 9 -3.03 5.07 -13.10
C ASP A 9 -4.57 5.04 -13.22
N ALA A 10 -5.25 4.23 -12.40
CA ALA A 10 -6.71 4.16 -12.41
C ALA A 10 -7.37 5.50 -12.04
N TYR A 11 -6.81 6.25 -11.10
CA TYR A 11 -7.29 7.60 -10.78
C TYR A 11 -7.04 8.60 -11.91
N ILE A 12 -5.87 8.56 -12.54
CA ILE A 12 -5.56 9.40 -13.70
C ILE A 12 -6.56 9.14 -14.83
N GLU A 13 -6.82 7.88 -15.16
CA GLU A 13 -7.81 7.49 -16.15
C GLU A 13 -9.21 8.00 -15.80
N ARG A 14 -9.61 7.88 -14.52
CA ARG A 14 -10.92 8.36 -14.06
C ARG A 14 -11.06 9.87 -14.18
N ILE A 15 -10.03 10.63 -13.81
CA ILE A 15 -10.00 12.10 -13.92
C ILE A 15 -10.11 12.52 -15.39
N LEU A 16 -9.34 11.90 -16.28
CA LEU A 16 -9.38 12.18 -17.72
C LEU A 16 -10.73 11.81 -18.35
N PHE A 17 -11.33 10.70 -17.93
CA PHE A 17 -12.68 10.31 -18.36
C PHE A 17 -13.72 11.39 -18.02
N LEU A 18 -13.64 11.96 -16.81
CA LEU A 18 -14.48 13.07 -16.35
C LEU A 18 -14.07 14.44 -16.94
N LYS A 19 -13.14 14.47 -17.90
CA LYS A 19 -12.61 15.68 -18.55
C LYS A 19 -11.88 16.64 -17.60
N GLY A 20 -11.39 16.12 -16.48
CA GLY A 20 -10.49 16.84 -15.57
C GLY A 20 -9.04 16.81 -16.04
N GLN A 21 -8.20 17.59 -15.37
CA GLN A 21 -6.75 17.60 -15.57
C GLN A 21 -6.08 16.95 -14.36
N PRO A 22 -5.43 15.78 -14.50
CA PRO A 22 -4.71 15.16 -13.39
C PRO A 22 -3.47 15.99 -13.02
N GLU A 23 -3.23 16.10 -11.71
CA GLU A 23 -2.03 16.72 -11.15
C GLU A 23 -1.24 15.68 -10.35
N LEU A 24 0.04 15.53 -10.69
CA LEU A 24 0.94 14.60 -10.03
C LEU A 24 1.84 15.36 -9.06
N THR A 25 1.54 15.23 -7.77
CA THR A 25 2.34 15.81 -6.70
C THR A 25 2.53 14.80 -5.59
N LEU A 26 3.67 14.87 -4.90
CA LEU A 26 3.89 14.06 -3.70
C LEU A 26 3.15 14.71 -2.53
N GLN A 27 2.20 13.98 -1.95
CA GLN A 27 1.42 14.49 -0.82
C GLN A 27 2.25 14.53 0.48
N LYS A 28 3.13 13.55 0.67
CA LYS A 28 4.00 13.41 1.85
C LYS A 28 5.45 13.22 1.44
N THR A 29 6.36 13.70 2.29
CA THR A 29 7.79 13.37 2.18
C THR A 29 8.02 12.00 2.82
N PRO A 30 8.67 11.05 2.12
CA PRO A 30 8.98 9.74 2.69
C PRO A 30 9.84 9.84 3.95
N THR A 31 9.55 9.01 4.94
CA THR A 31 10.35 8.91 6.17
C THR A 31 11.30 7.73 6.07
N LEU A 32 12.58 7.95 6.40
CA LEU A 32 13.57 6.87 6.42
C LEU A 32 13.50 6.10 7.76
N ALA A 33 12.94 4.89 7.70
CA ALA A 33 12.93 3.96 8.83
C ALA A 33 14.33 3.39 9.14
N LYS A 34 14.59 3.06 10.41
CA LYS A 34 15.86 2.51 10.92
C LYS A 34 15.76 1.04 11.36
N SER A 35 14.56 0.45 11.31
CA SER A 35 14.31 -0.96 11.60
C SER A 35 13.11 -1.47 10.78
N LEU A 36 12.96 -2.79 10.65
CA LEU A 36 11.78 -3.37 9.99
C LEU A 36 10.50 -3.05 10.75
N ARG A 37 10.56 -2.99 12.08
CA ARG A 37 9.41 -2.62 12.91
C ARG A 37 8.95 -1.20 12.62
N GLU A 38 9.89 -0.25 12.54
CA GLU A 38 9.57 1.14 12.22
C GLU A 38 9.03 1.27 10.80
N MET A 39 9.62 0.57 9.84
CA MET A 39 9.17 0.57 8.44
C MET A 39 7.72 0.09 8.33
N PHE A 40 7.41 -1.10 8.84
CA PHE A 40 6.04 -1.64 8.77
C PHE A 40 5.03 -0.83 9.59
N ALA A 41 5.45 -0.18 10.68
CA ALA A 41 4.56 0.69 11.46
C ALA A 41 4.21 1.98 10.69
N LEU A 42 5.19 2.59 10.01
CA LEU A 42 4.95 3.75 9.15
C LEU A 42 4.02 3.40 7.99
N ASP A 43 4.30 2.29 7.30
CA ASP A 43 3.45 1.80 6.21
C ASP A 43 2.03 1.52 6.73
N LEU A 44 1.89 0.91 7.92
CA LEU A 44 0.58 0.62 8.51
C LEU A 44 -0.22 1.88 8.83
N ASP A 45 0.45 2.95 9.27
CA ASP A 45 -0.20 4.22 9.53
C ASP A 45 -0.62 4.91 8.22
N ASP A 46 0.18 4.79 7.16
CA ASP A 46 -0.21 5.24 5.82
C ASP A 46 -1.44 4.47 5.29
N GLU A 47 -1.51 3.15 5.47
CA GLU A 47 -2.69 2.36 5.06
C GLU A 47 -3.96 2.76 5.82
N LYS A 48 -3.86 3.02 7.13
CA LYS A 48 -5.02 3.49 7.92
C LYS A 48 -5.53 4.84 7.44
N GLU A 49 -4.63 5.74 7.09
CA GLU A 49 -5.00 7.03 6.52
C GLU A 49 -5.63 6.89 5.13
N ALA A 50 -5.09 6.01 4.29
CA ALA A 50 -5.64 5.69 2.97
C ALA A 50 -7.06 5.11 3.08
N ILE A 51 -7.26 4.16 4.00
CA ILE A 51 -8.58 3.55 4.26
C ILE A 51 -9.62 4.60 4.67
N ASP A 52 -9.28 5.47 5.63
CA ASP A 52 -10.16 6.54 6.08
C ASP A 52 -10.49 7.52 4.93
N PHE A 53 -9.48 7.90 4.14
CA PHE A 53 -9.64 8.79 3.01
C PHE A 53 -10.53 8.18 1.91
N TYR A 54 -10.22 6.99 1.43
CA TYR A 54 -10.95 6.34 0.34
C TYR A 54 -12.37 5.96 0.75
N THR A 55 -12.60 5.59 2.01
CA THR A 55 -13.96 5.38 2.55
C THR A 55 -14.81 6.65 2.45
N LYS A 56 -14.25 7.80 2.86
CA LYS A 56 -14.93 9.10 2.77
C LYS A 56 -15.14 9.53 1.31
N ALA A 57 -14.17 9.26 0.45
CA ALA A 57 -14.25 9.58 -0.98
C ALA A 57 -15.32 8.73 -1.69
N ALA A 58 -15.40 7.43 -1.39
CA ALA A 58 -16.47 6.55 -1.88
C ALA A 58 -17.85 7.07 -1.48
N ARG A 59 -18.02 7.49 -0.22
CA ARG A 59 -19.27 8.10 0.24
C ARG A 59 -19.61 9.39 -0.51
N THR A 60 -18.63 10.27 -0.72
CA THR A 60 -18.83 11.51 -1.47
C THR A 60 -19.26 11.23 -2.91
N ALA A 61 -18.63 10.27 -3.57
CA ALA A 61 -18.98 9.85 -4.92
C ALA A 61 -20.39 9.21 -4.98
N TYR A 62 -20.80 8.48 -3.94
CA TYR A 62 -22.16 7.99 -3.81
C TYR A 62 -23.17 9.13 -3.71
N GLU A 63 -22.93 10.10 -2.83
CA GLU A 63 -23.83 11.23 -2.59
C GLU A 63 -23.99 12.13 -3.83
N SER A 64 -22.98 12.18 -4.72
CA SER A 64 -23.05 12.89 -6.00
C SER A 64 -23.66 12.06 -7.15
N GLY A 65 -24.00 10.79 -6.91
CA GLY A 65 -24.49 9.87 -7.95
C GLY A 65 -23.42 9.35 -8.91
N ASP A 66 -22.14 9.56 -8.61
CA ASP A 66 -21.01 9.08 -9.41
C ASP A 66 -20.65 7.62 -9.07
N ILE A 67 -21.37 6.70 -9.73
CA ILE A 67 -21.19 5.25 -9.54
C ILE A 67 -19.78 4.79 -9.93
N GLY A 68 -19.20 5.37 -10.99
CA GLY A 68 -17.91 4.93 -11.50
C GLY A 68 -16.76 5.32 -10.56
N SER A 69 -16.78 6.53 -10.03
CA SER A 69 -15.77 6.97 -9.05
C SER A 69 -15.96 6.25 -7.72
N ARG A 70 -17.21 6.05 -7.28
CA ARG A 70 -17.50 5.26 -6.07
C ARG A 70 -16.89 3.87 -6.16
N SER A 71 -17.18 3.14 -7.25
CA SER A 71 -16.66 1.77 -7.43
C SER A 71 -15.13 1.73 -7.49
N LEU A 72 -14.48 2.79 -7.99
CA LEU A 72 -13.03 2.89 -7.99
C LEU A 72 -12.49 3.03 -6.56
N PHE A 73 -13.04 3.96 -5.76
CA PHE A 73 -12.65 4.13 -4.36
C PHE A 73 -12.94 2.89 -3.52
N GLU A 74 -14.10 2.24 -3.70
CA GLU A 74 -14.46 0.99 -3.01
C GLU A 74 -13.54 -0.18 -3.35
N ARG A 75 -13.03 -0.25 -4.58
CA ARG A 75 -12.05 -1.29 -4.93
C ARG A 75 -10.72 -1.03 -4.23
N ILE A 76 -10.22 0.19 -4.32
CA ILE A 76 -8.90 0.54 -3.77
C ILE A 76 -8.91 0.44 -2.24
N VAL A 77 -9.96 0.90 -1.56
CA VAL A 77 -10.04 0.76 -0.09
C VAL A 77 -9.96 -0.69 0.39
N LEU A 78 -10.49 -1.64 -0.39
CA LEU A 78 -10.42 -3.07 -0.08
C LEU A 78 -9.02 -3.66 -0.32
N ASP A 79 -8.29 -3.13 -1.30
CA ASP A 79 -6.88 -3.47 -1.50
C ASP A 79 -6.08 -3.02 -0.26
N GLU A 80 -6.30 -1.78 0.23
CA GLU A 80 -5.60 -1.23 1.41
C GLU A 80 -5.96 -1.95 2.71
N GLU A 81 -7.22 -2.39 2.89
CA GLU A 81 -7.59 -3.26 4.02
C GLU A 81 -6.78 -4.57 4.03
N GLY A 82 -6.51 -5.12 2.83
CA GLY A 82 -5.65 -6.28 2.66
C GLY A 82 -4.19 -6.00 3.04
N HIS A 83 -3.67 -4.84 2.63
CA HIS A 83 -2.31 -4.40 2.96
C HIS A 83 -2.15 -4.18 4.47
N MET A 84 -3.11 -3.48 5.09
CA MET A 84 -3.19 -3.27 6.54
C MET A 84 -3.14 -4.61 7.28
N GLY A 85 -3.97 -5.59 6.90
CA GLY A 85 -3.98 -6.91 7.52
C GLY A 85 -2.66 -7.67 7.36
N TRP A 86 -1.98 -7.52 6.21
CA TRP A 86 -0.65 -8.10 6.00
C TRP A 86 0.40 -7.46 6.90
N LEU A 87 0.40 -6.13 7.05
CA LEU A 87 1.33 -5.38 7.89
C LEU A 87 1.15 -5.69 9.37
N GLU A 88 -0.10 -5.75 9.86
CA GLU A 88 -0.42 -6.16 11.23
C GLU A 88 0.14 -7.55 11.55
N LEU A 89 -0.01 -8.50 10.62
CA LEU A 89 0.58 -9.83 10.76
C LEU A 89 2.11 -9.77 10.81
N GLN A 90 2.77 -8.95 9.98
CA GLN A 90 4.23 -8.86 9.99
C GLN A 90 4.74 -8.27 11.32
N LEU A 91 4.06 -7.28 11.86
CA LEU A 91 4.38 -6.69 13.15
C LEU A 91 4.21 -7.70 14.30
N ASP A 92 3.14 -8.50 14.32
CA ASP A 92 2.94 -9.59 15.29
C ASP A 92 4.07 -10.63 15.20
N LEU A 93 4.44 -11.05 13.98
CA LEU A 93 5.54 -11.99 13.77
C LEU A 93 6.89 -11.43 14.24
N LEU A 94 7.17 -10.16 13.97
CA LEU A 94 8.38 -9.49 14.47
C LEU A 94 8.44 -9.47 16.00
N GLU A 95 7.32 -9.17 16.66
CA GLU A 95 7.23 -9.15 18.12
C GLU A 95 7.47 -10.54 18.71
N ARG A 96 6.87 -11.58 18.12
CA ARG A 96 6.92 -12.95 18.65
C ARG A 96 8.25 -13.66 18.41
N MET A 97 8.90 -13.38 17.28
CA MET A 97 10.08 -14.13 16.84
C MET A 97 11.39 -13.35 17.00
N GLY A 98 11.30 -12.02 17.09
CA GLY A 98 12.45 -11.12 17.03
C GLY A 98 12.93 -10.88 15.60
N GLU A 99 13.51 -9.70 15.38
CA GLU A 99 13.85 -9.20 14.05
C GLU A 99 14.85 -10.08 13.30
N SER A 100 15.87 -10.64 13.98
CA SER A 100 16.85 -11.52 13.34
C SER A 100 16.25 -12.82 12.79
N ALA A 101 15.31 -13.44 13.52
CA ALA A 101 14.64 -14.65 13.07
C ALA A 101 13.70 -14.37 11.90
N TYR A 102 12.98 -13.24 11.96
CA TYR A 102 12.14 -12.78 10.86
C TYR A 102 12.96 -12.54 9.59
N ILE A 103 14.06 -11.77 9.67
CA ILE A 103 14.97 -11.51 8.53
C ILE A 103 15.44 -12.81 7.90
N SER A 104 15.83 -13.80 8.72
CA SER A 104 16.32 -15.09 8.22
C SER A 104 15.30 -15.83 7.34
N LYS A 105 14.00 -15.67 7.61
CA LYS A 105 12.92 -16.25 6.79
C LYS A 105 12.76 -15.57 5.42
N HIS A 106 13.24 -14.34 5.28
CA HIS A 106 13.17 -13.54 4.05
C HIS A 106 14.49 -13.50 3.27
N MET A 107 15.53 -14.19 3.75
CA MET A 107 16.77 -14.37 3.02
C MET A 107 16.65 -15.56 2.05
N SER A 108 17.11 -15.36 0.81
CA SER A 108 17.31 -16.47 -0.12
C SER A 108 18.48 -17.35 0.33
N ALA A 109 18.37 -18.66 0.14
CA ALA A 109 19.52 -19.53 0.31
C ALA A 109 20.65 -19.08 -0.63
N PRO A 110 21.91 -19.10 -0.19
CA PRO A 110 23.03 -18.77 -1.05
C PRO A 110 23.00 -19.70 -2.27
N ALA A 111 23.10 -19.12 -3.47
CA ALA A 111 23.24 -19.91 -4.69
C ALA A 111 24.47 -20.80 -4.53
N LYS A 112 24.32 -22.12 -4.77
CA LYS A 112 25.46 -23.04 -4.77
C LYS A 112 26.50 -22.45 -5.72
N ALA A 113 27.71 -22.20 -5.21
CA ALA A 113 28.82 -21.78 -6.03
C ALA A 113 28.94 -22.79 -7.17
N ASN A 114 28.88 -22.29 -8.41
CA ASN A 114 29.01 -23.13 -9.58
C ASN A 114 30.46 -23.64 -9.59
N GLU A 115 30.68 -24.85 -9.07
CA GLU A 115 31.94 -25.58 -9.16
C GLU A 115 32.18 -25.89 -10.63
N ARG A 116 32.72 -24.91 -11.36
CA ARG A 116 33.33 -25.13 -12.67
C ARG A 116 34.71 -25.75 -12.43
N THR A 117 34.73 -27.07 -12.25
CA THR A 117 35.86 -27.92 -12.65
C THR A 117 35.83 -28.13 -14.16
#